data_AF-A0A844MY65-F1
#
_entry.id   AF-A0A844MY65-F1
#
_cell.length_a   1.000
_cell.length_b   1.000
_cell.length_c   1.000
_cell.angle_alpha   90.00
_cell.angle_beta   90.00
_cell.angle_gamma   90.00
#
_symmetry.space_group_name_H-M   'P 1'
#
loop_
_entity.id
_entity.type
_entity.pdbx_description
1 polymer ?
#
loop_
_entity_poly.entity_id
_entity_poly.type
_entity_poly.pdbx_seq_one_letter_code
_entity_poly.pdbx_strand_id
1 'polypeptide(L)'
;MSKMPRKDDRTVLSPIGEWYEDLLAADATVNARSVAFQGSSLLCAKLQEREKLIKERVEYLAKKRGIPFEECWKLCVTGKLEKITPDEWSNMPGQEDESNK
;
A
#
# COMPACT_ATOMS: atom_id res chain seq x y z
N MET A 1 -10.24 -2.80 -29.04
CA MET A 1 -10.56 -1.48 -28.48
C MET A 1 -10.53 -1.60 -26.96
N SER A 2 -9.55 -0.98 -26.30
CA SER A 2 -9.44 -1.02 -24.83
C SER A 2 -10.59 -0.22 -24.23
N LYS A 3 -11.38 -0.87 -23.37
CA LYS A 3 -12.55 -0.28 -22.70
C LYS A 3 -12.02 0.76 -21.71
N MET A 4 -12.08 2.04 -22.06
CA MET A 4 -11.78 3.11 -21.10
C MET A 4 -12.69 2.92 -19.88
N PRO A 5 -12.14 2.84 -18.65
CA PRO A 5 -12.95 2.73 -17.44
C PRO A 5 -13.92 3.91 -17.37
N ARG A 6 -15.15 3.63 -16.93
CA ARG A 6 -16.20 4.66 -16.87
C ARG A 6 -15.78 5.75 -15.88
N LYS A 7 -16.30 6.96 -16.06
CA LYS A 7 -15.95 8.15 -15.26
C LYS A 7 -16.10 7.93 -13.74
N ASP A 8 -16.99 7.00 -13.33
CA ASP A 8 -17.27 6.62 -11.94
C ASP A 8 -16.35 5.53 -11.36
N ASP A 9 -15.53 4.86 -12.18
CA ASP A 9 -14.51 3.89 -11.71
C ASP A 9 -13.19 4.58 -11.34
N ARG A 10 -13.16 5.92 -11.33
CA ARG A 10 -11.96 6.65 -10.91
C ARG A 10 -11.77 6.47 -9.43
N THR A 11 -10.58 6.04 -9.02
CA THR A 11 -10.17 6.04 -7.61
C THR A 11 -10.42 7.42 -7.01
N VAL A 12 -11.47 7.54 -6.22
CA VAL A 12 -11.75 8.73 -5.43
C VAL A 12 -10.94 8.60 -4.16
N LEU A 13 -10.05 9.56 -3.90
CA LEU A 13 -9.40 9.64 -2.60
C LEU A 13 -10.49 9.83 -1.54
N SER A 14 -10.51 8.95 -0.53
CA SER A 14 -11.33 9.20 0.64
C SER A 14 -10.94 10.55 1.26
N PRO A 15 -11.85 11.24 1.98
CA PRO A 15 -11.51 12.47 2.69
C PRO A 15 -10.24 12.27 3.52
N ILE A 16 -9.24 13.12 3.28
CA ILE A 16 -7.92 13.04 3.92
C ILE A 16 -7.78 14.06 5.06
N GLY A 17 -8.83 14.86 5.30
CA GLY A 17 -8.91 15.88 6.33
C GLY A 17 -8.67 17.28 5.77
N GLU A 18 -9.39 18.26 6.33
CA GLU A 18 -9.46 19.65 5.88
C GLU A 18 -8.08 20.24 5.56
N TRP A 19 -7.13 20.10 6.50
CA TRP A 19 -5.76 20.60 6.31
C TRP A 19 -5.07 20.07 5.05
N TYR A 20 -5.19 18.77 4.75
CA TYR A 20 -4.56 18.17 3.57
C TYR A 20 -5.33 18.46 2.29
N GLU A 21 -6.64 18.66 2.38
CA GLU A 21 -7.49 19.07 1.27
C GLU A 21 -7.16 20.50 0.83
N ASP A 22 -6.96 21.42 1.77
CA ASP A 22 -6.52 22.79 1.52
C ASP A 22 -5.15 22.84 0.82
N LEU A 23 -4.18 22.08 1.35
CA LEU A 23 -2.85 21.98 0.74
C LEU A 23 -2.92 21.42 -0.68
N LEU A 24 -3.72 20.37 -0.90
CA LEU A 24 -3.88 19.76 -2.21
C LEU A 24 -4.57 20.72 -3.21
N ALA A 25 -5.57 21.47 -2.77
CA ALA A 25 -6.26 22.46 -3.60
C ALA A 25 -5.33 23.62 -3.99
N ALA A 26 -4.54 24.12 -3.06
CA ALA A 26 -3.55 25.17 -3.32
C ALA A 26 -2.48 24.68 -4.32
N ASP A 27 -1.90 23.51 -4.08
CA ASP A 27 -0.86 22.93 -4.94
C ASP A 27 -1.40 22.60 -6.35
N ALA A 28 -2.62 22.07 -6.46
CA ALA A 28 -3.26 21.84 -7.75
C ALA A 28 -3.46 23.15 -8.54
N THR A 29 -3.86 24.23 -7.85
CA THR A 29 -4.04 25.56 -8.46
C THR A 29 -2.72 26.11 -8.98
N VAL A 30 -1.66 26.08 -8.18
CA VAL A 30 -0.31 26.55 -8.57
C VAL A 30 0.21 25.80 -9.80
N ASN A 31 -0.07 24.50 -9.89
CA ASN A 31 0.38 23.65 -10.99
C ASN A 31 -0.59 23.60 -12.19
N ALA A 32 -1.66 24.40 -12.19
CA ALA A 32 -2.70 24.42 -13.23
C ALA A 32 -3.28 23.02 -13.54
N ARG A 33 -3.53 22.23 -12.49
CA ARG A 33 -4.05 20.85 -12.56
C ARG A 33 -5.37 20.75 -11.80
N SER A 34 -6.16 19.73 -12.12
CA SER A 34 -7.31 19.38 -11.27
C SER A 34 -6.82 18.74 -9.97
N VAL A 35 -7.57 18.94 -8.88
CA VAL A 35 -7.29 18.33 -7.56
C VAL A 35 -7.11 16.81 -7.68
N ALA A 36 -7.98 16.15 -8.44
CA ALA A 36 -7.91 14.70 -8.65
C ALA A 36 -6.63 14.26 -9.36
N PHE A 37 -6.18 15.00 -10.39
CA PHE A 37 -4.97 14.69 -11.12
C PHE A 37 -3.73 14.95 -10.26
N GLN A 38 -3.70 16.07 -9.52
CA GLN A 38 -2.60 16.38 -8.62
C GLN A 38 -2.50 15.36 -7.48
N GLY A 39 -3.63 14.97 -6.88
CA GLY A 39 -3.68 13.94 -5.84
C GLY A 39 -3.16 12.59 -6.36
N SER A 40 -3.56 12.19 -7.57
CA SER A 40 -3.04 10.98 -8.22
C SER A 40 -1.53 11.06 -8.47
N SER A 41 -1.03 12.20 -8.96
CA SER A 41 0.39 12.42 -9.21
C SER A 41 1.22 12.31 -7.93
N LEU A 42 0.78 12.96 -6.86
CA LEU A 42 1.46 12.94 -5.56
C LEU A 42 1.43 11.54 -4.93
N LEU A 43 0.30 10.83 -5.01
CA LEU A 43 0.20 9.46 -4.53
C LEU A 43 1.15 8.53 -5.29
N CYS A 44 1.20 8.63 -6.62
CA CYS A 44 2.13 7.85 -7.44
C CYS A 44 3.59 8.13 -7.06
N ALA A 45 3.97 9.40 -6.92
CA ALA A 45 5.31 9.77 -6.47
C ALA A 45 5.64 9.16 -5.10
N LYS A 46 4.70 9.24 -4.15
CA LYS A 46 4.92 8.68 -2.81
C LYS A 46 4.99 7.16 -2.79
N LEU A 47 4.22 6.47 -3.64
CA LEU A 47 4.29 5.02 -3.79
C LEU A 47 5.61 4.57 -4.42
N GLN A 48 6.13 5.31 -5.40
CA GLN A 48 7.45 5.07 -5.98
C GLN A 48 8.55 5.22 -4.92
N GLU A 49 8.53 6.30 -4.14
CA GLU A 49 9.47 6.47 -3.01
C GLU A 49 9.42 5.32 -2.01
N ARG A 50 8.22 4.78 -1.76
CA ARG A 50 8.00 3.70 -0.79
C ARG A 50 8.18 2.30 -1.37
N GLU A 51 8.40 2.15 -2.68
CA GLU A 51 8.37 0.86 -3.37
C GLU A 51 9.31 -0.16 -2.71
N LYS A 52 10.57 0.24 -2.48
CA LYS A 52 11.57 -0.62 -1.85
C LYS A 52 11.13 -1.11 -0.47
N LEU A 53 10.68 -0.20 0.39
CA LEU A 53 10.22 -0.53 1.74
C LEU A 53 8.96 -1.41 1.72
N ILE A 54 8.05 -1.20 0.76
CA ILE A 54 6.88 -2.06 0.58
C ILE A 54 7.32 -3.48 0.21
N LYS A 55 8.25 -3.64 -0.74
CA LYS A 55 8.79 -4.94 -1.13
C LYS A 55 9.52 -5.64 0.02
N GLU A 56 10.37 -4.94 0.77
CA GLU A 56 11.05 -5.48 1.95
C GLU A 56 10.07 -6.01 3.00
N ARG A 57 8.97 -5.31 3.24
CA ARG A 57 7.91 -5.77 4.15
C ARG A 57 7.21 -7.03 3.63
N VAL A 58 6.96 -7.11 2.33
CA VAL A 58 6.37 -8.32 1.73
C VAL A 58 7.36 -9.49 1.77
N GLU A 59 8.64 -9.27 1.52
CA GLU A 59 9.68 -10.29 1.66
C GLU A 59 9.75 -10.83 3.10
N TYR A 60 9.71 -9.94 4.09
CA TYR A 60 9.66 -10.35 5.49
C TYR A 60 8.43 -11.24 5.79
N LEU A 61 7.27 -10.85 5.29
CA LEU A 61 6.03 -11.61 5.45
C LEU A 61 6.08 -12.97 4.73
N ALA A 62 6.71 -13.03 3.56
CA ALA A 62 6.92 -14.25 2.80
C ALA A 62 7.84 -15.22 3.55
N LYS A 63 8.98 -14.72 4.06
CA LYS A 63 9.93 -15.49 4.89
C LYS A 63 9.25 -16.08 6.12
N LYS A 64 8.46 -15.27 6.83
CA LYS A 64 7.71 -15.75 8.01
C LYS A 64 6.72 -16.86 7.68
N ARG A 65 6.09 -16.81 6.51
CA ARG A 65 5.12 -17.83 6.07
C ARG A 65 5.75 -19.03 5.36
N GLY A 66 7.07 -19.01 5.10
CA GLY A 66 7.74 -20.05 4.33
C GLY A 66 7.29 -20.12 2.86
N ILE A 67 6.72 -19.04 2.31
CA ILE A 67 6.26 -18.98 0.91
C ILE A 67 7.19 -18.10 0.05
N PRO A 68 7.23 -18.29 -1.28
CA PRO A 68 7.95 -17.41 -2.18
C PRO A 68 7.43 -15.97 -2.14
N PHE A 69 8.32 -14.99 -2.38
CA PHE A 69 7.96 -13.58 -2.45
C PHE A 69 6.82 -13.31 -3.45
N GLU A 70 6.90 -13.86 -4.66
CA GLU A 70 5.89 -13.67 -5.72
C GLU A 70 4.50 -14.16 -5.31
N GLU A 71 4.45 -15.26 -4.56
CA GLU A 71 3.20 -15.79 -4.03
C GLU A 71 2.62 -14.87 -2.95
N CYS A 72 3.46 -14.42 -2.01
CA CYS A 72 3.03 -13.46 -0.99
C CYS A 72 2.59 -12.12 -1.62
N TRP A 73 3.31 -11.64 -2.62
CA TRP A 73 2.98 -10.43 -3.38
C TRP A 73 1.61 -10.55 -4.04
N LYS A 74 1.33 -11.68 -4.70
CA LYS A 74 0.03 -11.97 -5.31
C LYS A 74 -1.10 -11.95 -4.28
N LEU A 75 -0.88 -12.51 -3.09
CA LEU A 75 -1.87 -12.48 -1.99
C LEU A 75 -2.12 -11.04 -1.50
N CYS A 76 -1.06 -10.22 -1.36
CA CYS A 76 -1.18 -8.81 -0.98
C CYS A 76 -2.05 -8.02 -1.97
N VAL A 77 -1.73 -8.08 -3.27
CA VAL A 77 -2.42 -7.26 -4.29
C VAL A 77 -3.83 -7.74 -4.61
N THR A 78 -4.16 -8.99 -4.29
CA THR A 78 -5.52 -9.55 -4.46
C THR A 78 -6.37 -9.44 -3.20
N GLY A 79 -5.83 -8.92 -2.09
CA GLY A 79 -6.53 -8.81 -0.82
C GLY A 79 -6.81 -10.15 -0.14
N LYS A 80 -6.08 -11.21 -0.51
CA LYS A 80 -6.25 -12.57 0.01
C LYS A 80 -5.21 -12.95 1.07
N LEU A 81 -4.34 -12.02 1.45
CA LEU A 81 -3.38 -12.27 2.51
C LEU A 81 -4.09 -12.28 3.87
N GLU A 82 -4.18 -13.45 4.48
CA GLU A 82 -4.78 -13.60 5.81
C GLU A 82 -3.86 -13.07 6.92
N LYS A 83 -4.50 -12.60 8.01
CA LYS A 83 -3.78 -12.21 9.23
C LYS A 83 -3.13 -13.46 9.82
N ILE A 84 -1.88 -13.33 10.24
CA ILE A 84 -1.22 -14.39 11.00
C ILE A 84 -1.96 -14.49 12.34
N THR A 85 -2.52 -15.66 12.63
CA THR A 85 -3.14 -15.95 13.91
C THR A 85 -2.07 -16.11 15.00
N PRO A 86 -2.41 -15.93 16.29
CA PRO A 86 -1.46 -16.17 17.38
C PRO A 86 -0.84 -17.57 17.35
N ASP A 87 -1.62 -18.59 17.00
CA ASP A 87 -1.16 -19.98 16.93
C ASP A 87 -0.17 -20.20 15.78
N GLU A 88 -0.44 -19.60 14.62
CA GLU A 88 0.50 -19.62 13.49
C GLU A 88 1.79 -18.86 13.83
N TRP A 89 1.69 -17.73 14.53
CA TRP A 89 2.84 -16.94 14.93
C TRP A 89 3.81 -17.72 15.81
N SER A 90 3.30 -18.49 16.78
CA SER A 90 4.11 -19.35 17.65
C SER A 90 4.88 -20.44 16.91
N ASN A 91 4.45 -20.80 15.69
CA ASN A 91 5.06 -21.86 14.89
C ASN A 91 5.89 -21.34 13.70
N MET A 92 6.04 -20.01 13.56
CA MET A 92 6.80 -19.42 12.44
C MET A 92 8.31 -19.38 12.70
N PRO A 93 9.15 -19.62 11.67
CA PRO A 93 10.60 -19.53 11.79
C PRO A 93 11.05 -18.10 12.13
N GLY A 94 11.97 -17.97 13.09
CA GLY A 94 12.52 -16.67 13.54
C GLY A 94 11.91 -16.12 14.83
N GLN A 95 11.46 -16.98 15.75
CA GLN A 95 11.40 -16.60 17.17
C GLN A 95 12.83 -16.22 17.62
N GLU A 96 13.10 -14.92 17.70
CA GLU A 96 14.06 -14.46 18.69
C GLU A 96 13.35 -14.62 20.04
N ASP A 97 13.92 -15.45 20.92
CA ASP A 97 13.48 -15.61 22.29
C ASP A 97 13.43 -14.24 22.98
N GLU A 98 12.26 -13.59 22.98
CA GLU A 98 11.93 -12.55 23.97
C GLU A 98 11.57 -13.18 25.34
N SER A 99 11.95 -14.45 25.56
CA SER A 99 11.88 -15.14 26.85
C SER A 99 13.16 -14.95 27.67
N ASN A 100 13.78 -13.76 27.63
CA ASN A 100 14.80 -13.41 28.62
C ASN A 100 14.80 -11.91 28.93
N LYS A 101 13.83 -11.47 29.73
CA LYS A 101 13.94 -10.29 30.60
C LYS A 101 13.01 -10.40 31.80
#